data_AF-A0A093CB29-F1
#
_entry.id   AF-A0A093CB29-F1
#
_cell.length_a   1.000
_cell.length_b   1.000
_cell.length_c   1.000
_cell.angle_alpha   90.00
_cell.angle_beta   90.00
_cell.angle_gamma   90.00
#
_symmetry.space_group_name_H-M   'P 1'
#
loop_
_entity.id
_entity.type
_entity.pdbx_description
1 polymer ?
#
loop_
_entity_poly.entity_id
_entity_poly.type
_entity_poly.pdbx_seq_one_letter_code
_entity_poly.pdbx_strand_id
1 'polypeptide(L)' 'WYRQRGPGTSPVTVIYYNDKRPSDIPSRFSGSKSGTTGTLTITGVQAEDEAVYYCGGYDGS' A
#
# COMPACT_ATOMS: atom_id res chain seq x y z
N TRP A 1 2.97 1.39 2.46
CA TRP A 1 1.54 1.49 2.10
C TRP A 1 0.76 0.42 2.83
N TYR A 2 -0.33 0.83 3.46
CA TYR A 2 -1.25 -0.05 4.17
C TYR A 2 -2.66 0.17 3.62
N ARG A 3 -3.48 -0.89 3.60
CA ARG A 3 -4.91 -0.79 3.31
C ARG A 3 -5.72 -1.26 4.49
N GLN A 4 -6.84 -0.59 4.75
CA GLN A 4 -7.81 -0.97 5.76
C GLN A 4 -9.19 -1.04 5.11
N ARG A 5 -9.78 -2.24 5.05
CA ARG A 5 -11.03 -2.50 4.32
C ARG A 5 -12.27 -1.95 5.02
N GLY A 6 -12.19 -1.72 6.33
CA GLY A 6 -13.29 -1.13 7.06
C GLY A 6 -12.92 -0.69 8.48
N PRO A 7 -13.80 0.07 9.14
CA PRO A 7 -13.63 0.46 10.54
C PRO A 7 -13.46 -0.78 11.43
N GLY A 8 -12.46 -0.76 12.33
CA GLY A 8 -12.17 -1.87 13.23
C GLY A 8 -11.39 -3.05 12.62
N THR A 9 -11.13 -3.06 11.31
CA THR A 9 -10.24 -4.08 10.69
C THR A 9 -8.77 -3.73 10.88
N SER A 10 -7.91 -4.74 11.05
CA SER A 10 -6.47 -4.54 11.11
C SER A 10 -5.93 -4.07 9.75
N PRO A 11 -5.07 -3.04 9.69
CA PRO A 11 -4.41 -2.63 8.47
C PRO A 11 -3.56 -3.77 7.89
N VAL A 12 -3.64 -3.97 6.58
CA VAL A 12 -2.83 -4.95 5.83
C VAL A 12 -1.75 -4.22 5.05
N THR A 13 -0.51 -4.71 5.14
CA THR A 13 0.63 -4.18 4.35
C THR A 13 0.42 -4.46 2.86
N VAL A 14 0.46 -3.41 2.04
CA VAL A 14 0.35 -3.52 0.58
C VAL A 14 1.73 -3.37 -0.07
N ILE A 15 2.52 -2.39 0.36
CA ILE A 15 3.90 -2.16 -0.08
C ILE A 15 4.78 -1.82 1.13
N TYR A 16 5.93 -2.47 1.24
CA TYR A 16 6.99 -2.23 2.24
C TYR A 16 8.31 -1.86 1.56
N TYR A 17 9.28 -1.32 2.33
CA TYR A 17 10.57 -0.79 1.81
C TYR A 17 10.45 0.10 0.55
N ASN A 18 9.35 0.84 0.44
CA ASN A 18 8.99 1.73 -0.68
C ASN A 18 8.57 1.05 -1.99
N ASP A 19 9.10 -0.13 -2.34
CA ASP A 19 8.84 -0.78 -3.64
C ASP A 19 8.53 -2.28 -3.55
N LYS A 20 8.63 -2.89 -2.37
CA LYS A 20 8.42 -4.33 -2.20
C LYS A 20 6.97 -4.63 -1.90
N ARG A 21 6.39 -5.57 -2.66
CA ARG A 21 5.04 -6.08 -2.47
C ARG A 21 5.10 -7.45 -1.80
N PRO A 22 4.33 -7.71 -0.72
CA PRO A 22 4.17 -9.05 -0.17
C PRO A 22 3.59 -10.04 -1.20
N SER A 23 3.88 -11.34 -1.07
CA SER A 23 3.49 -12.36 -2.06
C SER A 23 1.98 -12.63 -2.14
N ASP A 24 1.26 -12.36 -1.06
CA ASP A 24 -0.20 -12.48 -0.94
C ASP A 24 -0.96 -11.25 -1.48
N ILE A 25 -0.24 -10.18 -1.86
CA ILE A 25 -0.83 -9.00 -2.47
C ILE A 25 -0.79 -9.14 -4.01
N PRO A 26 -1.93 -8.94 -4.71
CA PRO A 26 -2.01 -9.09 -6.15
C PRO A 26 -0.99 -8.27 -6.95
N SER A 27 -0.53 -8.82 -8.08
CA SER A 27 0.50 -8.21 -8.92
C SER A 27 0.16 -6.83 -9.48
N ARG A 28 -1.13 -6.49 -9.51
CA ARG A 28 -1.67 -5.19 -9.91
C ARG A 28 -1.28 -4.02 -8.99
N PHE A 29 -0.87 -4.29 -7.76
CA PHE A 29 -0.38 -3.26 -6.84
C PHE A 29 1.12 -3.05 -7.07
N SER A 30 1.58 -1.81 -7.19
CA SER A 30 3.00 -1.49 -7.13
C SER A 30 3.22 -0.19 -6.37
N GLY A 31 4.41 -0.03 -5.79
CA GLY A 31 4.75 1.18 -5.06
C GLY A 31 6.12 1.69 -5.44
N SER A 32 6.32 2.98 -5.23
CA SER A 32 7.60 3.64 -5.40
C SER A 32 7.70 4.83 -4.45
N LYS A 33 8.92 5.35 -4.31
CA LYS A 33 9.20 6.59 -3.57
C LYS A 33 10.20 7.43 -4.35
N SER A 34 9.91 8.72 -4.46
CA SER A 34 10.84 9.73 -5.00
C SER A 34 10.90 10.90 -4.03
N GLY A 35 12.08 11.17 -3.47
CA GLY A 35 12.24 12.16 -2.40
C GLY A 35 11.34 11.84 -1.19
N THR A 36 10.42 12.76 -0.87
CA THR A 36 9.43 12.61 0.21
C THR A 36 8.08 12.09 -0.28
N THR A 37 7.91 11.91 -1.59
CA THR A 37 6.65 11.47 -2.20
C THR A 37 6.63 9.97 -2.36
N GLY A 38 5.70 9.30 -1.68
CA GLY A 38 5.36 7.90 -1.92
C GLY A 38 4.22 7.79 -2.93
N THR A 39 4.33 6.85 -3.86
CA THR A 39 3.30 6.55 -4.87
C THR A 39 2.82 5.12 -4.69
N LEU A 40 1.51 4.91 -4.79
CA LEU A 40 0.87 3.60 -4.94
C LEU A 40 0.18 3.58 -6.30
N THR A 41 0.48 2.57 -7.10
CA THR A 41 -0.19 2.33 -8.37
C THR A 41 -1.00 1.04 -8.26
N ILE A 42 -2.27 1.10 -8.66
CA ILE A 42 -3.17 -0.04 -8.69
C ILE A 42 -3.68 -0.14 -10.13
N THR A 43 -3.21 -1.14 -10.88
CA THR A 43 -3.61 -1.33 -12.29
C THR A 43 -4.86 -2.21 -12.39
N GLY A 44 -5.88 -1.77 -13.13
CA GLY A 44 -7.13 -2.54 -13.24
C GLY A 44 -7.83 -2.71 -11.89
N VAL A 45 -8.12 -1.57 -11.23
CA VAL A 45 -8.85 -1.50 -9.95
C VAL A 45 -10.13 -2.35 -10.00
N GLN A 46 -10.35 -3.13 -8.94
CA GLN A 46 -11.53 -3.99 -8.77
C GLN A 46 -12.37 -3.56 -7.56
N ALA A 47 -13.59 -4.07 -7.43
CA ALA A 47 -14.47 -3.75 -6.31
C ALA A 47 -13.86 -4.15 -4.95
N GLU A 48 -13.07 -5.23 -4.90
CA GLU A 48 -12.42 -5.71 -3.68
C GLU A 48 -11.24 -4.84 -3.23
N ASP A 49 -10.85 -3.86 -4.04
CA ASP A 49 -9.80 -2.88 -3.73
C ASP A 49 -10.36 -1.66 -2.99
N GLU A 50 -11.68 -1.58 -2.74
CA GLU A 50 -12.31 -0.57 -1.90
C GLU A 50 -11.78 -0.67 -0.45
N ALA A 51 -11.03 0.35 -0.04
CA ALA A 51 -10.39 0.45 1.27
C ALA A 51 -9.88 1.87 1.52
N VAL A 52 -9.55 2.17 2.77
CA VAL A 52 -8.73 3.34 3.11
C VAL A 52 -7.26 2.97 2.94
N TYR A 53 -6.51 3.79 2.21
CA TYR A 53 -5.09 3.59 1.96
C TYR A 53 -4.24 4.60 2.73
N TYR A 54 -3.29 4.09 3.49
CA TYR A 54 -2.37 4.89 4.29
C TYR A 54 -0.95 4.78 3.75
N CYS A 55 -0.31 5.93 3.54
CA CYS A 55 1.12 6.01 3.33
C CYS A 55 1.83 6.04 4.68
N GLY A 56 2.93 5.30 4.81
CA GLY A 56 3.78 5.30 6.01
C GLY A 56 5.22 5.46 5.59
N GLY A 57 5.99 6.21 6.38
CA GLY A 57 7.43 6.39 6.22
C GLY A 57 8.14 6.01 7.52
N TYR A 58 9.37 5.52 7.40
CA TYR A 58 10.25 5.31 8.54
C TYR A 58 11.22 6.49 8.61
N ASP A 59 11.23 7.22 9.72
CA ASP A 59 12.31 8.12 10.09
C ASP A 59 13.30 7.35 10.96
N GLY A 60 14.54 7.20 10.48
CA GLY A 60 15.56 6.42 11.17
C GLY A 60 16.24 7.17 12.32
N SER A 61 15.50 7.94 13.13
CA SER A 61 16.10 8.76 14.20
C SER A 61 16.75 7.90 15.28
#